data_AF-A0A8D8F1J2-F1
#
_entry.id   AF-A0A8D8F1J2-F1
#
_cell.length_a   1.000
_cell.length_b   1.000
_cell.length_c   1.000
_cell.angle_alpha   90.00
_cell.angle_beta   90.00
_cell.angle_gamma   90.00
#
_symmetry.space_group_name_H-M   'P 1'
#
loop_
_entity.id
_entity.type
_entity.pdbx_description
1 polymer ?
#
loop_
_entity_poly.entity_id
_entity_poly.type
_entity_poly.pdbx_seq_one_letter_code
_entity_poly.pdbx_strand_id
1 'polypeptide(L)'
;MMSKTKLTLDWKKRVKSEYMKIRASKRHKRADEVKAAWNGNRQKLLNLLVKENDSWLTTNATWVQNDTELPHVECMKKAEVVNHEGAHQTIPIRVIPAVTPIPTMYTWAPTQQNFMVEDETVLHNIPYMGDEVLDQDGSFIEELIKNYDGKVHGDKEGSFIDDSIFVELCHALMQYTGRDVDSNSNDSSKSGKAAAVKPTADEAAGPQPSTSGTKVPPAKAKPDKDEVLKKEVIDEKPFPSPIIFQAISSQFPDLGTPEELR
;
A
#
# COMPACT_ATOMS: atom_id res chain seq x y z
N MET A 1 35.10 12.96 -11.87
CA MET A 1 33.80 13.66 -11.81
C MET A 1 32.86 12.98 -12.78
N MET A 2 31.75 12.42 -12.32
CA MET A 2 30.73 11.90 -13.24
C MET A 2 29.94 13.08 -13.81
N SER A 3 29.83 13.16 -15.14
CA SER A 3 29.00 14.16 -15.79
C SER A 3 27.54 13.94 -15.40
N LYS A 4 26.90 14.96 -14.80
CA LYS A 4 25.46 14.94 -14.54
C LYS A 4 24.70 14.94 -15.87
N THR A 5 24.50 13.77 -16.46
CA THR A 5 23.66 13.57 -17.63
C THR A 5 22.28 14.15 -17.32
N LYS A 6 21.86 15.17 -18.08
CA LYS A 6 20.58 15.83 -17.80
C LYS A 6 19.46 14.84 -18.06
N LEU A 7 18.73 14.50 -17.00
CA LEU A 7 17.47 13.74 -17.09
C LEU A 7 16.52 14.47 -18.04
N THR A 8 16.28 13.89 -19.21
CA THR A 8 15.31 14.43 -20.15
C THR A 8 13.89 14.17 -19.62
N LEU A 9 12.94 15.01 -20.03
CA LEU A 9 11.51 14.79 -19.73
C LEU A 9 11.02 13.44 -20.25
N ASP A 10 11.68 12.87 -21.26
CA ASP A 10 11.32 11.59 -21.85
C ASP A 10 11.67 10.41 -20.95
N TRP A 11 12.75 10.48 -20.15
CA TRP A 11 13.00 9.46 -19.11
C TRP A 11 11.91 9.44 -18.05
N LYS A 12 11.42 10.60 -17.59
CA LYS A 12 10.27 10.67 -16.67
C LYS A 12 9.00 10.06 -17.28
N LYS A 13 8.71 10.35 -18.55
CA LYS A 13 7.58 9.72 -19.28
C LYS A 13 7.73 8.20 -19.42
N ARG A 14 8.94 7.70 -19.73
CA ARG A 14 9.24 6.27 -19.85
C ARG A 14 9.03 5.53 -18.53
N VAL A 15 9.57 6.06 -17.42
CA VAL A 15 9.35 5.53 -16.06
C VAL A 15 7.85 5.42 -15.77
N LYS A 16 7.09 6.50 -15.95
CA LYS A 16 5.64 6.51 -15.69
C LYS A 16 4.86 5.53 -16.59
N SER A 17 5.25 5.40 -17.86
CA SER A 17 4.61 4.48 -18.81
C SER A 17 4.85 3.01 -18.47
N GLU A 18 6.11 2.60 -18.26
CA GLU A 18 6.41 1.20 -17.92
C GLU A 18 5.90 0.84 -16.52
N TYR A 19 5.96 1.74 -15.53
CA TYR A 19 5.34 1.54 -14.22
C TYR A 19 3.84 1.26 -14.32
N MET A 20 3.08 2.08 -15.07
CA MET A 20 1.63 1.86 -15.26
C MET A 20 1.33 0.54 -15.98
N LYS A 21 2.16 0.15 -16.96
CA LYS A 21 2.04 -1.11 -17.71
C LYS A 21 2.34 -2.34 -16.84
N ILE A 22 3.41 -2.31 -16.04
CA ILE A 22 3.74 -3.36 -15.05
C ILE A 22 2.60 -3.49 -14.04
N ARG A 23 2.14 -2.37 -13.48
CA ARG A 23 1.04 -2.34 -12.50
C ARG A 23 -0.26 -2.91 -13.07
N ALA A 24 -0.60 -2.59 -14.33
CA ALA A 24 -1.75 -3.17 -15.01
C ALA A 24 -1.60 -4.69 -15.21
N SER A 25 -0.45 -5.14 -15.72
CA SER A 25 -0.15 -6.57 -15.94
C SER A 25 -0.24 -7.38 -14.63
N LYS A 26 0.43 -6.91 -13.56
CA LYS A 26 0.36 -7.55 -12.24
C LYS A 26 -1.06 -7.56 -11.66
N ARG A 27 -1.84 -6.49 -11.84
CA ARG A 27 -3.23 -6.41 -11.33
C ARG A 27 -4.10 -7.53 -11.88
N HIS A 28 -3.95 -7.88 -13.17
CA HIS A 28 -4.72 -8.97 -13.77
C HIS A 28 -4.28 -10.35 -13.26
N LYS A 29 -2.97 -10.64 -13.22
CA LYS A 29 -2.45 -11.91 -12.69
C LYS A 29 -2.80 -12.13 -11.21
N ARG A 30 -2.59 -11.10 -10.39
CA ARG A 30 -2.80 -11.12 -8.93
C ARG A 30 -4.28 -11.29 -8.53
N ALA A 31 -5.23 -11.01 -9.42
CA ALA A 31 -6.65 -11.05 -9.09
C ALA A 31 -7.14 -12.45 -8.65
N ASP A 32 -6.71 -13.51 -9.34
CA ASP A 32 -7.14 -14.88 -9.02
C ASP A 32 -6.30 -15.49 -7.87
N GLU A 33 -5.02 -15.16 -7.80
CA GLU A 33 -4.15 -15.48 -6.65
C GLU A 33 -4.72 -14.89 -5.35
N VAL A 34 -5.18 -13.63 -5.37
CA VAL A 34 -5.82 -12.97 -4.22
C VAL A 34 -7.16 -13.61 -3.86
N LYS A 35 -8.00 -14.01 -4.83
CA LYS A 35 -9.24 -14.76 -4.54
C LYS A 35 -8.94 -16.10 -3.83
N ALA A 36 -7.94 -16.83 -4.31
CA ALA A 36 -7.53 -18.10 -3.69
C ALA A 36 -6.99 -17.88 -2.27
N ALA A 37 -6.10 -16.89 -2.08
CA ALA A 37 -5.57 -16.51 -0.76
C ALA A 37 -6.67 -16.03 0.20
N TRP A 38 -7.63 -15.24 -0.28
CA TRP A 38 -8.79 -14.79 0.49
C TRP A 38 -9.63 -15.97 0.97
N ASN A 39 -9.97 -16.91 0.09
CA ASN A 39 -10.74 -18.10 0.46
C ASN A 39 -9.99 -18.98 1.48
N GLY A 40 -8.67 -19.15 1.31
CA GLY A 40 -7.82 -19.84 2.28
C GLY A 40 -7.78 -19.14 3.64
N ASN A 41 -7.63 -17.82 3.67
CA ASN A 41 -7.65 -17.03 4.90
C ASN A 41 -9.02 -17.02 5.57
N ARG A 42 -10.12 -16.98 4.80
CA ARG A 42 -11.48 -17.14 5.32
C ARG A 42 -11.67 -18.49 5.99
N GLN A 43 -11.14 -19.58 5.43
CA GLN A 43 -11.20 -20.89 6.09
C GLN A 43 -10.38 -20.93 7.39
N LYS A 44 -9.19 -20.31 7.40
CA LYS A 44 -8.40 -20.16 8.65
C LYS A 44 -9.17 -19.37 9.72
N LEU A 45 -9.79 -18.26 9.33
CA LEU A 45 -10.61 -17.43 10.22
C LEU A 45 -11.80 -18.20 10.79
N LEU A 46 -12.53 -18.96 9.95
CA LEU A 46 -13.62 -19.82 10.42
C LEU A 46 -13.13 -20.88 11.42
N ASN A 47 -11.98 -21.50 11.15
CA ASN A 47 -11.39 -22.49 12.06
C ASN A 47 -10.93 -21.87 13.39
N LEU A 48 -10.50 -20.60 13.40
CA LEU A 48 -10.17 -19.85 14.62
C LEU A 48 -11.45 -19.48 15.38
N LEU A 49 -12.46 -18.97 14.68
CA LEU A 49 -13.75 -18.58 15.26
C LEU A 49 -14.46 -19.76 15.93
N VAL A 50 -14.40 -20.97 15.34
CA VAL A 50 -14.92 -22.19 15.98
C VAL A 50 -14.20 -22.47 17.29
N LYS A 51 -12.86 -22.43 17.32
CA LYS A 51 -12.08 -22.65 18.55
C LYS A 51 -12.35 -21.59 19.62
N GLU A 52 -12.49 -20.33 19.22
CA GLU A 52 -12.82 -19.22 20.12
C GLU A 52 -14.23 -19.37 20.69
N ASN A 53 -15.21 -19.73 19.85
CA ASN A 53 -16.57 -20.04 20.27
C ASN A 53 -16.63 -21.25 21.22
N ASP A 54 -15.89 -22.32 20.94
CA ASP A 54 -15.79 -23.49 21.82
C ASP A 54 -15.16 -23.11 23.18
N SER A 55 -14.12 -22.26 23.17
CA SER A 55 -13.53 -21.70 24.40
C SER A 55 -14.52 -20.80 25.16
N TRP A 56 -15.34 -20.04 24.45
CA TRP A 56 -16.35 -19.17 25.07
C TRP A 56 -17.49 -19.98 25.69
N LEU A 57 -18.03 -20.97 24.97
CA LEU A 57 -19.08 -21.88 25.45
C LEU A 57 -18.63 -22.80 26.60
N THR A 58 -17.33 -23.06 26.73
CA THR A 58 -16.76 -23.80 27.87
C THR A 58 -16.41 -22.92 29.07
N THR A 59 -16.44 -21.59 28.90
CA THR A 59 -16.20 -20.65 30.00
C THR A 59 -17.48 -20.46 30.81
N ASN A 60 -17.37 -20.43 32.14
CA ASN A 60 -18.49 -20.19 33.06
C ASN A 60 -18.82 -18.70 33.28
N ALA A 61 -18.28 -17.81 32.44
CA ALA A 61 -18.44 -16.37 32.56
C ALA A 61 -19.81 -15.94 32.03
N THR A 62 -20.60 -15.31 32.88
CA THR A 62 -21.90 -14.75 32.52
C THR A 62 -21.86 -13.23 32.59
N TRP A 63 -22.49 -12.55 31.64
CA TRP A 63 -22.82 -11.14 31.82
C TRP A 63 -23.99 -11.05 32.80
N VAL A 64 -23.79 -10.32 33.90
CA VAL A 64 -24.82 -10.09 34.92
C VAL A 64 -25.03 -8.59 35.01
N GLN A 65 -26.29 -8.15 34.89
CA GLN A 65 -26.65 -6.78 35.16
C GLN A 65 -26.37 -6.49 36.64
N ASN A 66 -25.43 -5.58 36.90
CA ASN A 66 -25.01 -5.28 38.26
C ASN A 66 -25.87 -4.17 38.86
N ASP A 67 -27.06 -4.54 39.32
CA ASP A 67 -27.98 -3.68 40.07
C ASP A 67 -27.48 -3.46 41.51
N THR A 68 -26.24 -2.96 41.66
CA THR A 68 -25.74 -2.57 42.98
C THR A 68 -26.56 -1.41 43.52
N GLU A 69 -27.23 -1.57 44.66
CA GLU A 69 -27.76 -0.43 45.40
C GLU A 69 -26.61 0.52 45.76
N LEU A 70 -26.65 1.74 45.24
CA LEU A 70 -25.65 2.76 45.54
C LEU A 70 -26.05 3.48 46.84
N PRO A 71 -25.12 3.77 47.76
CA PRO A 71 -25.42 4.61 48.90
C PRO A 71 -25.71 6.05 48.41
N HIS A 72 -26.68 6.71 49.05
CA HIS A 72 -27.04 8.12 48.81
C HIS A 72 -27.54 8.47 47.40
N VAL A 73 -28.16 7.54 46.66
CA VAL A 73 -28.73 7.74 45.30
C VAL A 73 -29.54 9.04 45.13
N GLU A 74 -30.26 9.47 46.16
CA GLU A 74 -31.09 10.67 46.14
C GLU A 74 -30.31 11.97 45.88
N CYS A 75 -29.05 12.06 46.34
CA CYS A 75 -28.19 13.23 46.13
C CYS A 75 -27.13 13.03 45.03
N MET A 76 -27.11 11.88 44.36
CA MET A 76 -26.21 11.62 43.25
C MET A 76 -26.64 12.39 41.99
N LYS A 77 -25.66 12.88 41.21
CA LYS A 77 -25.92 13.32 39.83
C LYS A 77 -26.48 12.15 39.03
N LYS A 78 -27.42 12.44 38.14
CA LYS A 78 -28.03 11.44 37.25
C LYS A 78 -27.66 11.73 35.80
N ALA A 79 -27.38 10.69 35.04
CA ALA A 79 -27.30 10.75 33.59
C ALA A 79 -28.68 10.51 33.02
N GLU A 80 -29.00 11.21 31.93
CA GLU A 80 -30.28 11.13 31.25
C GLU A 80 -30.02 10.83 29.77
N VAL A 81 -30.76 9.87 29.23
CA VAL A 81 -30.72 9.48 27.82
C VAL A 81 -32.15 9.48 27.30
N VAL A 82 -32.37 10.20 26.20
CA VAL A 82 -33.64 10.18 25.45
C VAL A 82 -33.46 9.23 24.27
N ASN A 83 -34.31 8.23 24.13
CA ASN A 83 -34.28 7.34 22.97
C ASN A 83 -34.91 8.03 21.73
N HIS A 84 -34.83 7.38 20.56
CA HIS A 84 -35.42 7.89 19.31
C HIS A 84 -36.95 8.11 19.39
N GLU A 85 -37.65 7.45 20.31
CA GLU A 85 -39.10 7.55 20.51
C GLU A 85 -39.49 8.67 21.51
N GLY A 86 -38.50 9.40 22.05
CA GLY A 86 -38.73 10.43 23.07
C GLY A 86 -38.91 9.88 24.49
N ALA A 87 -38.65 8.59 24.73
CA ALA A 87 -38.68 8.01 26.07
C ALA A 87 -37.40 8.38 26.84
N HIS A 88 -37.58 8.97 28.03
CA HIS A 88 -36.50 9.37 28.92
C HIS A 88 -36.09 8.22 29.84
N GLN A 89 -34.79 7.93 29.91
CA GLN A 89 -34.19 7.00 30.87
C GLN A 89 -33.20 7.75 31.74
N THR A 90 -33.26 7.54 33.06
CA THR A 90 -32.44 8.29 34.03
C THR A 90 -31.78 7.33 35.01
N ILE A 91 -30.44 7.38 35.13
CA ILE A 91 -29.65 6.52 36.02
C ILE A 91 -28.65 7.33 36.87
N PRO A 92 -28.33 6.93 38.11
CA PRO A 92 -27.29 7.59 38.91
C PRO A 92 -25.88 7.44 38.31
N ILE A 93 -25.07 8.49 38.35
CA ILE A 93 -23.69 8.47 37.84
C ILE A 93 -22.76 7.91 38.91
N ARG A 94 -22.28 6.67 38.74
CA ARG A 94 -21.20 6.10 39.55
C ARG A 94 -19.88 6.80 39.20
N VAL A 95 -19.34 7.57 40.14
CA VAL A 95 -18.03 8.23 39.99
C VAL A 95 -16.92 7.19 40.09
N ILE A 96 -16.04 7.13 39.09
CA ILE A 96 -14.80 6.34 39.15
C ILE A 96 -13.81 7.11 40.04
N PRO A 97 -13.17 6.47 41.05
CA PRO A 97 -12.18 7.14 41.89
C PRO A 97 -11.05 7.75 41.07
N ALA A 98 -10.63 8.96 41.42
CA ALA A 98 -9.51 9.62 40.76
C ALA A 98 -8.20 8.84 41.01
N VAL A 99 -7.46 8.58 39.93
CA VAL A 99 -6.14 7.95 39.96
C VAL A 99 -5.07 9.02 39.74
N THR A 100 -3.95 8.94 40.46
CA THR A 100 -2.84 9.87 40.30
C THR A 100 -2.23 9.75 38.89
N PRO A 101 -2.17 10.83 38.09
CA PRO A 101 -1.56 10.77 36.77
C PRO A 101 -0.03 10.64 36.88
N ILE A 102 0.55 9.89 35.95
CA ILE A 102 2.01 9.79 35.75
C ILE A 102 2.42 10.92 34.77
N PRO A 103 3.60 11.56 34.93
CA PRO A 103 4.08 12.55 33.98
C PRO A 103 4.18 12.01 32.55
N THR A 104 3.89 12.85 31.56
CA THR A 104 4.04 12.52 30.14
C THR A 104 5.51 12.20 29.82
N MET A 105 5.76 10.99 29.32
CA MET A 105 7.09 10.51 28.95
C MET A 105 7.00 9.79 27.60
N TYR A 106 7.98 10.04 26.73
CA TYR A 106 8.14 9.28 25.49
C TYR A 106 9.04 8.06 25.73
N THR A 107 8.80 6.98 24.98
CA THR A 107 9.63 5.77 25.03
C THR A 107 10.97 6.02 24.34
N TRP A 108 12.06 5.68 25.01
CA TRP A 108 13.43 5.74 24.48
C TRP A 108 14.11 4.38 24.64
N ALA A 109 15.00 4.04 23.70
CA ALA A 109 15.81 2.83 23.79
C ALA A 109 17.09 3.12 24.62
N PRO A 110 17.44 2.30 25.62
CA PRO A 110 18.65 2.51 26.41
C PRO A 110 19.89 2.14 25.58
N THR A 111 20.88 3.03 25.53
CA THR A 111 22.15 2.83 24.84
C THR A 111 23.33 2.86 25.81
N GLN A 112 24.30 1.97 25.62
CA GLN A 112 25.53 1.93 26.43
C GLN A 112 26.65 2.82 25.86
N GLN A 113 26.54 3.17 24.59
CA GLN A 113 27.46 4.03 23.85
C GLN A 113 26.66 4.84 22.83
N ASN A 114 27.25 5.94 22.35
CA ASN A 114 26.61 6.78 21.33
C ASN A 114 26.53 6.04 19.99
N PHE A 115 25.40 6.18 19.30
CA PHE A 115 25.23 5.73 17.93
C PHE A 115 25.31 6.95 17.00
N MET A 116 26.00 6.78 15.87
CA MET A 116 25.92 7.73 14.76
C MET A 116 24.63 7.43 14.00
N VAL A 117 23.86 8.48 13.68
CA VAL A 117 22.59 8.40 12.96
C VAL A 117 22.73 9.28 11.72
N GLU A 118 22.20 8.82 10.59
CA GLU A 118 22.19 9.56 9.33
C GLU A 118 21.07 10.60 9.32
N ASP A 119 21.26 11.72 8.61
CA ASP A 119 20.26 12.80 8.56
C ASP A 119 18.99 12.35 7.83
N GLU A 120 17.82 12.58 8.43
CA GLU A 120 16.52 12.27 7.81
C GLU A 120 16.25 13.23 6.63
N THR A 121 16.18 12.68 5.40
CA THR A 121 16.03 13.48 4.17
C THR A 121 14.58 13.59 3.68
N VAL A 122 13.63 12.91 4.34
CA VAL A 122 12.19 12.85 4.01
C VAL A 122 11.39 12.87 5.32
N LEU A 123 10.34 13.67 5.39
CA LEU A 123 9.46 13.72 6.54
C LEU A 123 8.49 12.53 6.54
N HIS A 124 8.67 11.60 7.46
CA HIS A 124 7.85 10.38 7.56
C HIS A 124 6.48 10.59 8.22
N ASN A 125 6.39 11.52 9.17
CA ASN A 125 5.17 11.83 9.92
C ASN A 125 5.06 13.33 10.17
N ILE A 126 3.86 13.89 10.03
CA ILE A 126 3.56 15.26 10.47
C ILE A 126 3.06 15.16 11.93
N PRO A 127 3.68 15.86 12.91
CA PRO A 127 3.22 15.85 14.29
C PRO A 127 1.79 16.39 14.42
N TYR A 128 0.90 15.64 15.06
CA TYR A 128 -0.42 16.15 15.42
C TYR A 128 -0.34 17.00 16.68
N MET A 129 -0.73 18.28 16.59
CA MET A 129 -0.61 19.27 17.66
C MET A 129 -1.96 19.72 18.25
N GLY A 130 -3.06 19.10 17.84
CA GLY A 130 -4.43 19.53 18.13
C GLY A 130 -4.98 20.44 17.02
N ASP A 131 -6.25 20.24 16.67
CA ASP A 131 -6.93 21.00 15.61
C ASP A 131 -6.93 22.50 15.93
N GLU A 132 -7.07 22.85 17.21
CA GLU A 132 -7.10 24.23 17.69
C GLU A 132 -5.77 24.98 17.46
N VAL A 133 -4.66 24.26 17.34
CA VAL A 133 -3.32 24.83 17.06
C VAL A 133 -3.09 24.91 15.55
N LEU A 134 -3.54 23.90 14.80
CA LEU A 134 -3.42 23.86 13.33
C LEU A 134 -4.23 24.97 12.65
N ASP A 135 -5.41 25.30 13.17
CA ASP A 135 -6.24 26.42 12.68
C ASP A 135 -5.64 27.82 12.96
N GLN A 136 -4.70 27.93 13.92
CA GLN A 136 -4.08 29.20 14.30
C GLN A 136 -2.76 29.47 13.56
N ASP A 137 -1.96 28.44 13.26
CA ASP A 137 -0.65 28.58 12.62
C ASP A 137 -0.38 27.50 11.57
N GLY A 138 -1.05 27.63 10.41
CA GLY A 138 -0.72 26.85 9.22
C GLY A 138 0.69 27.11 8.66
N SER A 139 1.35 28.22 9.05
CA SER A 139 2.67 28.57 8.53
C SER A 139 3.78 27.69 9.10
N PHE A 140 3.64 27.23 10.34
CA PHE A 140 4.53 26.25 10.96
C PHE A 140 4.62 24.94 10.14
N ILE A 141 3.49 24.44 9.64
CA ILE A 141 3.46 23.21 8.83
C ILE A 141 4.12 23.41 7.47
N GLU A 142 3.91 24.57 6.83
CA GLU A 142 4.60 24.92 5.58
C GLU A 142 6.12 25.04 5.76
N GLU A 143 6.58 25.65 6.87
CA GLU A 143 8.01 25.74 7.19
C GLU A 143 8.62 24.37 7.49
N LEU A 144 7.93 23.53 8.27
CA LEU A 144 8.35 22.15 8.55
C LEU A 144 8.52 21.36 7.26
N ILE A 145 7.53 21.39 6.35
CA ILE A 145 7.57 20.70 5.06
C ILE A 145 8.72 21.23 4.19
N LYS A 146 8.96 22.54 4.19
CA LYS A 146 10.03 23.19 3.45
C LYS A 146 11.43 22.77 3.92
N ASN A 147 11.62 22.48 5.22
CA ASN A 147 12.89 21.99 5.76
C ASN A 147 13.28 20.61 5.21
N TYR A 148 12.32 19.83 4.69
CA TYR A 148 12.55 18.53 4.02
C TYR A 148 12.44 18.63 2.48
N ASP A 149 12.73 19.80 1.87
CA ASP A 149 12.56 20.07 0.43
C ASP A 149 11.13 19.82 -0.12
N GLY A 150 10.11 19.81 0.74
CA GLY A 150 8.75 19.38 0.37
C GLY A 150 8.56 17.87 0.25
N LYS A 151 9.52 17.04 0.68
CA LYS A 151 9.42 15.58 0.65
C LYS A 151 8.71 15.07 1.89
N VAL A 152 7.41 14.81 1.76
CA VAL A 152 6.60 14.14 2.78
C VAL A 152 6.21 12.75 2.30
N HIS A 153 6.33 11.74 3.17
CA HIS A 153 5.89 10.39 2.85
C HIS A 153 4.39 10.34 2.55
N GLY A 154 4.02 9.75 1.41
CA GLY A 154 2.61 9.56 1.00
C GLY A 154 1.97 10.68 0.17
N ASP A 155 2.64 11.84 -0.01
CA ASP A 155 2.11 12.99 -0.76
C ASP A 155 1.74 12.68 -2.23
N LYS A 156 2.40 11.68 -2.84
CA LYS A 156 2.15 11.29 -4.24
C LYS A 156 1.11 10.19 -4.37
N GLU A 157 -0.14 10.58 -4.62
CA GLU A 157 -1.20 9.65 -5.03
C GLU A 157 -0.77 8.74 -6.20
N GLY A 158 -0.69 7.44 -5.92
CA GLY A 158 -0.32 6.43 -6.92
C GLY A 158 1.16 6.05 -6.97
N SER A 159 2.00 6.54 -6.05
CA SER A 159 3.44 6.23 -5.92
C SER A 159 3.76 4.86 -5.29
N PHE A 160 2.76 4.00 -5.03
CA PHE A 160 3.01 2.70 -4.40
C PHE A 160 3.79 1.75 -5.30
N ILE A 161 5.04 1.50 -4.93
CA ILE A 161 5.97 0.59 -5.59
C ILE A 161 6.59 -0.31 -4.52
N ASP A 162 6.35 -1.62 -4.66
CA ASP A 162 7.03 -2.64 -3.86
C ASP A 162 8.30 -3.11 -4.57
N ASP A 163 9.22 -3.76 -3.84
CA ASP A 163 10.50 -4.27 -4.36
C ASP A 163 10.32 -5.09 -5.64
N SER A 164 9.21 -5.84 -5.75
CA SER A 164 8.91 -6.67 -6.91
C SER A 164 8.55 -5.84 -8.15
N ILE A 165 7.88 -4.69 -7.97
CA ILE A 165 7.58 -3.73 -9.04
C ILE A 165 8.83 -2.90 -9.35
N PHE A 166 9.63 -2.54 -8.34
CA PHE A 166 10.89 -1.81 -8.52
C PHE A 166 11.89 -2.59 -9.39
N VAL A 167 12.16 -3.86 -9.06
CA VAL A 167 13.07 -4.71 -9.85
C VAL A 167 12.56 -4.92 -11.28
N GLU A 168 11.26 -5.13 -11.47
CA GLU A 168 10.68 -5.21 -12.83
C GLU A 168 10.75 -3.88 -13.59
N LEU A 169 10.59 -2.74 -12.92
CA LEU A 169 10.70 -1.41 -13.51
C LEU A 169 12.14 -1.11 -13.94
N CYS A 170 13.14 -1.45 -13.12
CA CYS A 170 14.55 -1.37 -13.48
C CYS A 170 14.85 -2.20 -14.74
N HIS A 171 14.44 -3.47 -14.76
CA HIS A 171 14.59 -4.34 -15.93
C HIS A 171 13.86 -3.83 -17.18
N ALA A 172 12.65 -3.28 -17.03
CA ALA A 172 11.89 -2.70 -18.12
C ALA A 172 12.52 -1.40 -18.66
N LEU A 173 13.24 -0.64 -17.84
CA LEU A 173 13.90 0.59 -18.28
C LEU A 173 15.22 0.36 -19.00
N MET A 174 15.91 -0.77 -18.75
CA MET A 174 17.13 -1.16 -19.45
C MET A 174 16.95 -1.33 -20.97
N GLN A 175 15.74 -1.67 -21.44
CA GLN A 175 15.49 -1.80 -22.90
C GLN A 175 15.59 -0.47 -23.68
N TYR A 176 15.64 0.67 -22.97
CA TYR A 176 15.75 2.01 -23.54
C TYR A 176 17.18 2.56 -23.51
N THR A 177 18.05 2.09 -22.60
CA THR A 177 19.42 2.62 -22.48
C THR A 177 20.29 2.32 -23.70
N GLY A 178 19.99 1.27 -24.47
CA GLY A 178 20.63 1.01 -25.76
C GLY A 178 20.11 1.88 -26.91
N ARG A 179 18.79 2.16 -26.95
CA ARG A 179 18.15 2.85 -28.10
C ARG A 179 18.42 4.35 -28.15
N ASP A 180 18.74 4.97 -27.02
CA ASP A 180 19.11 6.39 -26.96
C ASP A 180 20.50 6.66 -27.58
N VAL A 181 21.34 5.63 -27.74
CA VAL A 181 22.65 5.76 -28.39
C VAL A 181 22.50 5.83 -29.92
N ASP A 182 21.66 4.97 -30.50
CA ASP A 182 21.38 4.93 -31.95
C ASP A 182 20.51 6.10 -32.44
N SER A 183 19.71 6.70 -31.54
CA SER A 183 18.80 7.81 -31.90
C SER A 183 19.53 9.15 -32.12
N ASN A 184 20.80 9.27 -31.71
CA ASN A 184 21.55 10.52 -31.76
C ASN A 184 22.39 10.67 -33.05
N SER A 185 22.23 9.77 -34.03
CA SER A 185 23.03 9.74 -35.26
C SER A 185 22.23 9.81 -36.57
N ASN A 186 20.92 10.10 -36.53
CA ASN A 186 20.11 10.11 -37.75
C ASN A 186 18.95 11.13 -37.75
N ASP A 187 19.28 12.42 -37.65
CA ASP A 187 18.38 13.49 -38.10
C ASP A 187 18.87 14.07 -39.44
N SER A 188 18.32 13.56 -40.54
CA SER A 188 18.08 14.38 -41.74
C SER A 188 17.05 13.76 -42.69
N SER A 189 16.00 14.53 -42.97
CA SER A 189 15.04 14.36 -44.08
C SER A 189 14.08 13.15 -44.07
N LYS A 190 12.80 13.43 -43.75
CA LYS A 190 11.77 13.63 -44.81
C LYS A 190 10.43 14.14 -44.28
N SER A 191 10.04 15.31 -44.78
CA SER A 191 8.67 15.84 -44.77
C SER A 191 7.75 15.02 -45.69
N GLY A 192 6.50 14.74 -45.28
CA GLY A 192 5.58 13.97 -46.14
C GLY A 192 4.12 13.84 -45.71
N LYS A 193 3.36 14.96 -45.77
CA LYS A 193 1.89 15.09 -45.92
C LYS A 193 0.91 14.24 -45.08
N ALA A 194 -0.09 14.95 -44.54
CA ALA A 194 -1.30 14.36 -43.96
C ALA A 194 -2.30 13.85 -45.02
N ALA A 195 -3.11 12.88 -44.63
CA ALA A 195 -4.45 12.63 -45.18
C ALA A 195 -5.35 12.05 -44.07
N ALA A 196 -6.55 12.58 -43.91
CA ALA A 196 -7.51 12.16 -42.89
C ALA A 196 -8.71 11.47 -43.54
N VAL A 197 -9.15 10.32 -43.00
CA VAL A 197 -10.51 9.80 -43.17
C VAL A 197 -10.96 9.13 -41.86
N LYS A 198 -12.22 9.35 -41.51
CA LYS A 198 -12.98 8.78 -40.38
C LYS A 198 -14.46 8.72 -40.85
N PRO A 199 -15.36 8.02 -40.16
CA PRO A 199 -15.51 6.56 -40.06
C PRO A 199 -16.80 6.07 -40.76
N THR A 200 -17.09 4.76 -40.71
CA THR A 200 -18.46 4.24 -40.86
C THR A 200 -18.75 3.17 -39.80
N ALA A 201 -19.89 3.32 -39.12
CA ALA A 201 -20.62 2.24 -38.46
C ALA A 201 -21.44 1.49 -39.54
N ASP A 202 -22.19 0.41 -39.31
CA ASP A 202 -22.65 -0.28 -38.10
C ASP A 202 -22.51 -1.82 -38.32
N GLU A 203 -23.13 -2.82 -37.67
CA GLU A 203 -24.29 -2.85 -36.75
C GLU A 203 -24.15 -4.03 -35.72
N ALA A 204 -25.27 -4.66 -35.34
CA ALA A 204 -25.43 -5.67 -34.29
C ALA A 204 -25.54 -7.13 -34.79
N ALA A 205 -25.31 -8.10 -33.90
CA ALA A 205 -26.25 -9.18 -33.53
C ALA A 205 -25.58 -10.37 -32.81
N GLY A 206 -26.06 -10.73 -31.62
CA GLY A 206 -26.07 -12.13 -31.12
C GLY A 206 -27.45 -12.77 -31.37
N PRO A 207 -27.80 -13.93 -30.77
CA PRO A 207 -27.09 -14.69 -29.74
C PRO A 207 -27.01 -16.24 -29.96
N GLN A 208 -26.32 -16.95 -29.04
CA GLN A 208 -26.52 -18.31 -28.44
C GLN A 208 -27.39 -19.42 -29.12
N PRO A 209 -27.18 -20.76 -28.86
CA PRO A 209 -26.94 -21.32 -27.51
C PRO A 209 -26.13 -22.66 -27.34
N SER A 210 -26.08 -23.06 -26.07
CA SER A 210 -25.68 -24.30 -25.35
C SER A 210 -25.63 -25.70 -26.02
N THR A 211 -24.77 -26.58 -25.46
CA THR A 211 -25.05 -27.95 -24.89
C THR A 211 -23.70 -28.61 -24.49
N SER A 212 -23.37 -28.84 -23.21
CA SER A 212 -23.78 -29.91 -22.27
C SER A 212 -23.16 -31.31 -22.50
N GLY A 213 -22.36 -31.80 -21.54
CA GLY A 213 -22.52 -33.18 -21.04
C GLY A 213 -21.35 -34.19 -21.08
N THR A 214 -20.72 -34.39 -19.92
CA THR A 214 -20.45 -35.71 -19.28
C THR A 214 -19.47 -36.75 -19.90
N LYS A 215 -18.35 -37.05 -19.19
CA LYS A 215 -18.07 -38.32 -18.46
C LYS A 215 -16.58 -38.57 -18.14
N VAL A 216 -16.32 -38.83 -16.86
CA VAL A 216 -15.18 -39.58 -16.24
C VAL A 216 -15.78 -40.97 -15.86
N PRO A 217 -15.10 -42.13 -15.59
CA PRO A 217 -13.74 -42.37 -15.06
C PRO A 217 -13.06 -43.66 -15.67
N PRO A 218 -12.20 -44.51 -15.02
CA PRO A 218 -11.38 -44.37 -13.79
C PRO A 218 -9.89 -44.84 -13.86
N ALA A 219 -9.09 -44.33 -12.91
CA ALA A 219 -8.01 -44.95 -12.11
C ALA A 219 -6.89 -45.86 -12.72
N LYS A 220 -5.63 -45.53 -12.38
CA LYS A 220 -4.60 -46.44 -11.80
C LYS A 220 -3.48 -45.62 -11.13
N ALA A 221 -2.75 -46.21 -10.16
CA ALA A 221 -1.82 -45.50 -9.27
C ALA A 221 -0.43 -46.20 -9.15
N LYS A 222 0.51 -45.52 -8.48
CA LYS A 222 1.93 -45.86 -8.13
C LYS A 222 3.00 -45.39 -9.14
N PRO A 223 4.29 -45.21 -8.73
CA PRO A 223 4.74 -44.22 -7.72
C PRO A 223 6.01 -43.43 -8.17
N ASP A 224 6.44 -42.48 -7.34
CA ASP A 224 7.76 -41.82 -7.22
C ASP A 224 8.70 -41.67 -8.43
N LYS A 225 9.10 -40.42 -8.71
CA LYS A 225 10.48 -40.02 -9.04
C LYS A 225 10.73 -38.51 -8.94
N ASP A 226 11.67 -38.17 -8.07
CA ASP A 226 12.56 -37.00 -8.05
C ASP A 226 11.99 -35.62 -8.45
N GLU A 227 11.76 -34.76 -7.44
CA GLU A 227 11.69 -33.31 -7.62
C GLU A 227 13.04 -32.77 -8.10
N VAL A 228 13.24 -32.75 -9.42
CA VAL A 228 14.27 -31.90 -10.02
C VAL A 228 13.83 -30.46 -9.82
N LEU A 229 14.42 -29.81 -8.80
CA LEU A 229 14.40 -28.37 -8.60
C LEU A 229 14.66 -27.68 -9.95
N LYS A 230 13.62 -27.09 -10.53
CA LYS A 230 13.77 -26.14 -11.63
C LYS A 230 14.55 -24.96 -11.07
N LYS A 231 15.87 -24.93 -11.30
CA LYS A 231 16.63 -23.70 -11.24
C LYS A 231 15.90 -22.71 -12.12
N GLU A 232 15.32 -21.68 -11.51
CA GLU A 232 14.94 -20.50 -12.26
C GLU A 232 16.22 -20.01 -12.96
N VAL A 233 16.17 -19.98 -14.29
CA VAL A 233 17.26 -19.39 -15.07
C VAL A 233 17.18 -17.90 -14.79
N ILE A 234 17.99 -17.46 -13.83
CA ILE A 234 18.30 -16.05 -13.65
C ILE A 234 19.00 -15.64 -14.94
N ASP A 235 18.22 -15.05 -15.83
CA ASP A 235 18.66 -14.36 -17.01
C ASP A 235 19.60 -13.26 -16.50
N GLU A 236 20.93 -13.46 -16.61
CA GLU A 236 21.98 -12.57 -16.08
C GLU A 236 22.00 -11.25 -16.87
N LYS A 237 20.96 -10.44 -16.63
CA LYS A 237 20.80 -9.12 -17.21
C LYS A 237 21.90 -8.21 -16.66
N PRO A 238 22.52 -7.37 -17.51
CA PRO A 238 23.58 -6.49 -17.06
C PRO A 238 23.06 -5.52 -15.99
N PHE A 239 23.93 -5.06 -15.09
CA PHE A 239 23.52 -4.14 -14.03
C PHE A 239 22.88 -2.86 -14.62
N PRO A 240 21.76 -2.34 -14.06
CA PRO A 240 21.07 -1.19 -14.63
C PRO A 240 21.95 0.07 -14.70
N SER A 241 21.79 0.87 -15.76
CA SER A 241 22.55 2.12 -15.93
C SER A 241 22.18 3.16 -14.86
N PRO A 242 23.13 3.97 -14.34
CA PRO A 242 22.86 5.02 -13.35
C PRO A 242 21.71 5.98 -13.70
N ILE A 243 21.46 6.22 -14.99
CA ILE A 243 20.35 7.07 -15.46
C ILE A 243 18.96 6.51 -15.08
N ILE A 244 18.85 5.20 -14.88
CA ILE A 244 17.60 4.52 -14.48
C ILE A 244 17.25 4.88 -13.03
N PHE A 245 18.19 4.69 -12.10
CA PHE A 245 18.01 5.04 -10.69
C PHE A 245 17.74 6.55 -10.51
N GLN A 246 18.45 7.38 -11.27
CA GLN A 246 18.21 8.82 -11.32
C GLN A 246 16.77 9.13 -11.78
N ALA A 247 16.29 8.45 -12.83
CA ALA A 247 14.94 8.64 -13.34
C ALA A 247 13.87 8.18 -12.34
N ILE A 248 14.07 7.04 -11.66
CA ILE A 248 13.15 6.49 -10.67
C ILE A 248 13.08 7.39 -9.43
N SER A 249 14.20 7.74 -8.79
CA SER A 249 14.24 8.68 -7.65
C SER A 249 13.54 10.01 -7.97
N SER A 250 13.65 10.51 -9.23
CA SER A 250 12.93 11.72 -9.65
C SER A 250 11.40 11.58 -9.77
N GLN A 251 10.87 10.36 -9.81
CA GLN A 251 9.43 10.06 -9.77
C GLN A 251 8.97 9.65 -8.36
N PHE A 252 9.81 8.92 -7.64
CA PHE A 252 9.59 8.36 -6.30
C PHE A 252 10.67 8.87 -5.31
N PRO A 253 10.60 10.14 -4.83
CA PRO A 253 11.62 10.73 -3.95
C PRO A 253 11.59 10.14 -2.53
N ASP A 254 10.47 9.48 -2.19
CA ASP A 254 10.18 8.74 -0.98
C ASP A 254 10.98 7.43 -0.85
N LEU A 255 11.56 6.93 -1.95
CA LEU A 255 12.44 5.75 -1.94
C LEU A 255 13.92 6.10 -1.78
N GLY A 256 14.27 7.38 -1.65
CA GLY A 256 15.65 7.83 -1.48
C GLY A 256 16.37 8.32 -2.75
N THR A 257 17.68 8.51 -2.62
CA THR A 257 18.55 9.04 -3.66
C THR A 257 18.85 8.03 -4.77
N PRO A 258 19.34 8.46 -5.95
CA PRO A 258 19.77 7.56 -7.02
C PRO A 258 20.88 6.58 -6.60
N GLU A 259 21.65 6.94 -5.58
CA GLU A 259 22.70 6.12 -4.96
C GLU A 259 22.13 5.11 -3.95
N GLU A 260 21.13 5.47 -3.14
CA GLU A 260 20.42 4.54 -2.24
C GLU A 260 19.61 3.48 -2.99
N LEU A 261 19.06 3.83 -4.16
CA LEU A 261 18.29 2.92 -5.00
C LEU A 261 19.15 1.86 -5.74
N ARG A 262 20.48 1.94 -5.69
CA ARG A 262 21.40 1.24 -6.59
C ARG A 262 22.04 -0.03 -6.00
#